data_AF-A0A956AFH3-F1
#
_entry.id   AF-A0A956AFH3-F1
#
_cell.length_a   1.000
_cell.length_b   1.000
_cell.length_c   1.000
_cell.angle_alpha   90.00
_cell.angle_beta   90.00
_cell.angle_gamma   90.00
#
_symmetry.space_group_name_H-M   'P 1'
#
loop_
_entity.id
_entity.type
_entity.pdbx_description
1 polymer ?
#
loop_
_entity_poly.entity_id
_entity_poly.type
_entity_poly.pdbx_seq_one_letter_code
_entity_poly.pdbx_strand_id
1 'polypeptide(L)'
;ALFTQEPPKKKGAHPEKATLPHVNHALRALRGIVEAEGFESVALPRVATGVGGLDWEEVRPLIETHLGDLPIPVYVYSTYVPGQRADEPEE
;
A
#
# COMPACT_ATOMS: atom_id res chain seq x y z
N ALA A 1 -14.51 -3.48 -8.67
CA ALA A 1 -13.69 -4.44 -7.91
C ALA A 1 -12.98 -3.67 -6.79
N LEU A 2 -12.70 -4.32 -5.65
CA LEU A 2 -11.78 -3.74 -4.67
C LEU A 2 -10.34 -4.00 -5.15
N PHE A 3 -9.37 -3.20 -4.72
CA PHE A 3 -7.99 -3.30 -5.22
C PHE A 3 -7.23 -4.49 -4.66
N THR A 4 -7.38 -4.77 -3.36
CA THR A 4 -6.61 -5.80 -2.64
C THR A 4 -7.45 -6.99 -2.19
N GLN A 5 -8.77 -6.92 -2.36
CA GLN A 5 -9.76 -7.86 -1.80
C GLN A 5 -10.81 -8.23 -2.85
N GLU A 6 -11.48 -9.35 -2.63
CA GLU A 6 -12.71 -9.70 -3.36
C GLU A 6 -13.91 -8.95 -2.78
N PRO A 7 -14.94 -8.62 -3.59
CA PRO A 7 -16.17 -8.05 -3.07
C PRO A 7 -16.85 -9.02 -2.09
N PRO A 8 -17.62 -8.50 -1.12
CA PRO A 8 -18.32 -9.34 -0.17
C PRO A 8 -19.34 -10.26 -0.87
N LYS A 9 -19.36 -11.54 -0.48
CA LYS A 9 -20.29 -12.56 -1.01
C LYS A 9 -21.77 -12.27 -0.74
N LYS A 10 -22.07 -11.40 0.23
CA LYS A 10 -23.43 -10.98 0.60
C LYS A 10 -23.49 -9.46 0.72
N LYS A 11 -24.62 -8.88 0.30
CA LYS A 11 -24.87 -7.45 0.41
C LYS A 11 -24.86 -7.03 1.89
N GLY A 12 -24.00 -6.09 2.26
CA GLY A 12 -23.82 -5.60 3.63
C GLY A 12 -22.81 -6.36 4.49
N ALA A 13 -22.15 -7.40 3.97
CA ALA A 13 -21.04 -8.07 4.66
C ALA A 13 -19.70 -7.35 4.42
N HIS A 14 -18.71 -7.61 5.28
CA HIS A 14 -17.34 -7.17 5.06
C HIS A 14 -16.69 -7.94 3.89
N PRO A 15 -15.78 -7.30 3.13
CA PRO A 15 -14.96 -7.98 2.14
C PRO A 15 -14.16 -9.14 2.74
N GLU A 16 -13.81 -10.13 1.92
CA GLU A 16 -12.90 -11.20 2.35
C GLU A 16 -11.49 -10.66 2.59
N LYS A 17 -10.62 -11.43 3.25
CA LYS A 17 -9.23 -11.03 3.51
C LYS A 17 -8.52 -10.61 2.22
N ALA A 18 -7.58 -9.68 2.35
CA ALA A 18 -6.70 -9.33 1.25
C ALA A 18 -5.79 -10.51 0.93
N THR A 19 -5.31 -10.57 -0.31
CA THR A 19 -4.39 -11.61 -0.77
C THR A 19 -3.11 -10.98 -1.29
N LEU A 20 -1.97 -11.65 -1.08
CA LEU A 20 -0.68 -11.18 -1.60
C LEU A 20 -0.69 -10.96 -3.12
N PRO A 21 -1.33 -11.81 -3.95
CA PRO A 21 -1.43 -11.56 -5.39
C PRO A 21 -2.17 -10.26 -5.74
N HIS A 22 -3.25 -9.92 -5.02
CA HIS A 22 -3.97 -8.66 -5.26
C HIS A 22 -3.16 -7.45 -4.82
N VAL A 23 -2.46 -7.53 -3.68
CA VAL A 23 -1.55 -6.47 -3.23
C VAL A 23 -0.41 -6.27 -4.24
N ASN A 24 0.19 -7.35 -4.70
CA ASN A 24 1.24 -7.33 -5.74
C ASN A 24 0.74 -6.69 -7.04
N HIS A 25 -0.48 -7.03 -7.49
CA HIS A 25 -1.08 -6.44 -8.68
C HIS A 25 -1.35 -4.93 -8.49
N ALA A 26 -1.90 -4.54 -7.34
CA ALA A 26 -2.21 -3.15 -7.03
C ALA A 26 -0.94 -2.28 -6.95
N LEU A 27 0.13 -2.77 -6.33
CA LEU A 27 1.42 -2.06 -6.25
C LEU A 27 2.08 -1.90 -7.62
N ARG A 28 2.02 -2.93 -8.47
CA ARG A 28 2.49 -2.83 -9.86
C ARG A 28 1.69 -1.79 -10.66
N ALA A 29 0.38 -1.74 -10.48
CA ALA A 29 -0.47 -0.74 -11.12
C ALA A 29 -0.16 0.67 -10.61
N LEU A 30 0.05 0.84 -9.31
CA LEU A 30 0.46 2.11 -8.71
C LEU A 30 1.77 2.62 -9.31
N ARG A 31 2.79 1.77 -9.44
CA ARG A 31 4.05 2.12 -10.12
C ARG A 31 3.80 2.71 -11.51
N GLY A 32 2.98 2.03 -12.32
CA GLY A 32 2.67 2.50 -13.67
C GLY A 32 1.98 3.86 -13.69
N ILE A 33 1.11 4.16 -12.72
CA ILE A 33 0.46 5.47 -12.59
C ILE A 33 1.50 6.53 -12.19
N VAL A 34 2.35 6.24 -11.22
CA VAL A 34 3.41 7.15 -10.77
C VAL A 34 4.30 7.56 -11.94
N GLU A 35 4.75 6.60 -12.74
CA GLU A 35 5.62 6.85 -13.90
C GLU A 35 4.88 7.59 -15.03
N ALA A 36 3.61 7.25 -15.28
CA ALA A 36 2.83 7.85 -16.37
C ALA A 36 2.42 9.31 -16.08
N GLU A 37 2.03 9.59 -14.83
CA GLU A 37 1.55 10.90 -14.40
C GLU A 37 2.68 11.81 -13.90
N GLY A 38 3.88 11.26 -13.70
CA GLY A 38 5.06 12.02 -13.29
C GLY A 38 4.95 12.55 -11.85
N PHE A 39 4.47 11.73 -10.92
CA PHE A 39 4.41 12.14 -9.51
C PHE A 39 5.80 12.38 -8.93
N GLU A 40 5.92 13.36 -8.05
CA GLU A 40 7.19 13.75 -7.43
C GLU A 40 7.47 12.99 -6.12
N SER A 41 6.43 12.47 -5.46
CA SER A 41 6.54 11.68 -4.24
C SER A 41 5.31 10.80 -4.02
N VAL A 42 5.46 9.74 -3.23
CA VAL A 42 4.36 8.84 -2.85
C VAL A 42 4.42 8.55 -1.36
N ALA A 43 3.27 8.63 -0.68
CA ALA A 43 3.16 8.30 0.74
C ALA A 43 2.05 7.28 0.97
N LEU A 44 2.35 6.19 1.70
CA LEU A 44 1.47 5.04 1.89
C LEU A 44 1.41 4.61 3.37
N PRO A 45 0.25 4.17 3.87
CA PRO A 45 0.18 3.43 5.13
C PRO A 45 0.61 1.97 4.93
N ARG A 46 0.56 1.14 5.99
CA ARG A 46 0.64 -0.33 5.85
C ARG A 46 -0.54 -0.86 5.05
N VAL A 47 -0.31 -1.10 3.77
CA VAL A 47 -1.34 -1.54 2.81
C VAL A 47 -1.86 -2.92 3.20
N ALA A 48 -3.18 -3.09 3.24
CA ALA A 48 -3.85 -4.39 3.45
C ALA A 48 -3.56 -5.15 4.77
N THR A 49 -2.89 -4.54 5.75
CA THR A 49 -2.59 -5.19 7.06
C THR A 49 -3.62 -4.92 8.15
N GLY A 50 -4.57 -4.00 7.93
CA GLY A 50 -5.69 -3.73 8.85
C GLY A 50 -6.87 -4.66 8.58
N VAL A 51 -7.95 -4.11 8.02
CA VAL A 51 -9.13 -4.89 7.58
C VAL A 51 -8.76 -6.00 6.59
N GLY A 52 -7.69 -5.82 5.80
CA GLY A 52 -7.19 -6.83 4.87
C GLY A 52 -6.55 -8.05 5.56
N GLY A 53 -6.05 -7.91 6.79
CA GLY A 53 -5.58 -9.01 7.63
C GLY A 53 -4.31 -9.74 7.16
N LEU A 54 -3.51 -9.15 6.28
CA LEU A 54 -2.18 -9.66 5.90
C LEU A 54 -1.12 -9.26 6.93
N ASP A 55 -0.06 -10.07 7.05
CA ASP A 55 1.09 -9.72 7.87
C ASP A 55 1.89 -8.60 7.21
N TRP A 56 2.39 -7.66 8.01
CA TRP A 56 3.25 -6.59 7.54
C TRP A 56 4.56 -7.13 6.96
N GLU A 57 5.10 -8.20 7.55
CA GLU A 57 6.34 -8.82 7.07
C GLU A 57 6.17 -9.49 5.69
N GLU A 58 4.93 -9.81 5.29
CA GLU A 58 4.63 -10.32 3.95
C GLU A 58 4.36 -9.20 2.94
N VAL A 59 3.77 -8.09 3.38
CA VAL A 59 3.41 -6.95 2.50
C VAL A 59 4.61 -6.05 2.22
N ARG A 60 5.43 -5.76 3.23
CA ARG A 60 6.57 -4.85 3.11
C ARG A 60 7.52 -5.20 1.95
N PRO A 61 7.93 -6.47 1.75
CA PRO A 61 8.79 -6.84 0.62
C PRO A 61 8.14 -6.56 -0.74
N LEU A 62 6.82 -6.63 -0.86
CA LEU A 62 6.11 -6.30 -2.10
C LEU A 62 6.19 -4.80 -2.40
N ILE A 63 6.05 -3.95 -1.37
CA ILE A 63 6.20 -2.49 -1.53
C ILE A 63 7.63 -2.16 -1.99
N GLU A 64 8.64 -2.71 -1.31
CA GLU A 64 10.05 -2.51 -1.67
C GLU A 64 10.33 -3.00 -3.10
N THR A 65 9.77 -4.15 -3.51
CA THR A 65 9.96 -4.72 -4.86
C THR A 65 9.38 -3.84 -5.97
N HIS A 66 8.21 -3.24 -5.76
CA HIS A 66 7.51 -2.49 -6.82
C HIS A 66 7.85 -1.00 -6.86
N LEU A 67 8.08 -0.41 -5.69
CA LEU A 67 8.20 1.04 -5.52
C LEU A 67 9.59 1.47 -5.02
N GLY A 68 10.40 0.56 -4.48
CA GLY A 68 11.67 0.91 -3.83
C GLY A 68 12.78 1.36 -4.78
N ASP A 69 12.66 1.07 -6.08
CA ASP A 69 13.59 1.48 -7.13
C ASP A 69 13.12 2.73 -7.91
N LEU A 70 11.99 3.32 -7.52
CA LEU A 70 11.51 4.55 -8.14
C LEU A 70 12.49 5.71 -7.82
N PRO A 71 12.72 6.64 -8.78
CA PRO A 71 13.63 7.77 -8.59
C PRO A 71 13.03 8.89 -7.72
N ILE A 72 11.88 8.64 -7.09
CA ILE A 72 11.15 9.58 -6.25
C ILE A 72 11.09 9.07 -4.82
N PRO A 73 10.97 9.96 -3.82
CA PRO A 73 10.76 9.53 -2.44
C PRO A 73 9.44 8.77 -2.27
N VAL A 74 9.53 7.60 -1.63
CA VAL A 74 8.39 6.77 -1.23
C VAL A 74 8.38 6.62 0.29
N TYR A 75 7.38 7.19 0.94
CA TYR A 75 7.22 7.16 2.39
C TYR A 75 6.20 6.09 2.81
N VAL A 76 6.56 5.26 3.79
CA VAL A 76 5.69 4.21 4.32
C VAL A 76 5.49 4.41 5.82
N TYR A 77 4.31 4.86 6.22
CA TYR A 77 3.97 5.03 7.64
C TYR A 77 3.52 3.71 8.24
N SER A 78 4.39 3.12 9.05
CA SER A 78 4.14 1.84 9.72
C SER A 78 3.45 1.99 11.08
N THR A 79 3.77 3.07 11.82
CA THR A 79 3.34 3.27 13.20
C THR A 79 2.68 4.64 13.35
N TYR A 80 1.51 4.66 13.98
CA TYR A 80 0.83 5.89 14.36
C TYR A 80 1.11 6.22 15.82
N VAL A 81 1.53 7.45 16.08
CA VAL A 81 1.70 7.98 17.44
C VAL A 81 0.90 9.29 17.56
N PRO A 82 -0.08 9.38 18.47
CA PRO A 82 -0.87 10.60 18.64
C PRO A 82 -0.01 11.82 18.94
N GLY A 83 -0.22 12.91 18.20
CA GLY A 83 0.48 14.18 18.40
C GLY A 83 1.92 14.23 17.88
N GLN A 84 2.43 13.16 17.27
CA GLN A 84 3.75 13.11 16.67
C GLN A 84 3.68 13.33 15.15
N ARG A 85 4.49 14.26 14.62
CA ARG A 85 4.71 14.38 13.17
C ARG A 85 5.60 13.23 12.69
N ALA A 86 5.38 12.78 11.46
CA ALA A 86 6.23 11.77 10.86
C ALA A 86 7.68 12.27 10.69
N ASP A 87 8.62 11.34 10.79
CA ASP A 87 10.04 11.58 10.56
C ASP A 87 10.33 11.42 9.06
N GLU A 88 10.08 12.49 8.31
CA GLU A 88 10.32 12.56 6.87
C GLU A 88 11.65 13.29 6.64
N PRO A 89 12.58 12.75 5.83
CA PRO A 89 13.78 13.48 5.42
C PRO A 89 13.39 14.80 4.76
N GLU A 90 14.14 15.86 5.06
CA GLU A 90 13.98 17.16 4.41
C GLU A 90 14.27 17.05 2.89
N GLU A 91 13.48 17.76 2.08
CA GLU A 91 13.58 17.81 0.61
C GLU A 91 14.86 18.50 0.10
#